data_AF-A0A2L0CIY1-F1
#
_entry.id   AF-A0A2L0CIY1-F1
#
_cell.length_a   1.000
_cell.length_b   1.000
_cell.length_c   1.000
_cell.angle_alpha   90.00
_cell.angle_beta   90.00
_cell.angle_gamma   90.00
#
_symmetry.space_group_name_H-M   'P 1'
#
loop_
_entity.id
_entity.type
_entity.pdbx_description
1 polymer ?
#
loop_
_entity_poly.entity_id
_entity_poly.type
_entity_poly.pdbx_seq_one_letter_code
_entity_poly.pdbx_strand_id
1 'polypeptide(L)'
;YKNMFIAYRRKERGENVEFTPAEEESCMINQSPGSPNLSILSFHGAFHGRTLGVLATTHSKAIHKIDIPTFDWPIAHFPSYKYPLEDNVRENEAEDKKCLAEVEDLIEKYKKKGNPVAGIVIEPIQSEGGDNEASPEFFQQLQRIAKKNGAGLLIDEVQTGGGPTGKMWCHEHFNLDFPPDIVTFSKKMQLGGYYHTLDMKPREAFRV
;
A
#
# COMPACT_ATOMS: atom_id res chain seq x y z
N TYR A 1 -0.74 7.03 3.98
CA TYR A 1 -0.58 7.42 2.57
C TYR A 1 0.18 8.72 2.38
N LYS A 2 -0.15 9.80 3.12
CA LYS A 2 0.52 11.11 3.03
C LYS A 2 2.05 11.02 2.99
N ASN A 3 2.68 10.28 3.93
CA ASN A 3 4.14 10.09 3.94
C ASN A 3 4.69 9.48 2.64
N MET A 4 3.99 8.51 2.03
CA MET A 4 4.42 7.93 0.75
C MET A 4 4.33 8.95 -0.39
N PHE A 5 3.25 9.74 -0.47
CA PHE A 5 3.16 10.82 -1.47
C PHE A 5 4.24 11.88 -1.29
N ILE A 6 4.50 12.29 -0.04
CA ILE A 6 5.55 13.25 0.29
C ILE A 6 6.92 12.70 -0.11
N ALA A 7 7.24 11.46 0.29
CA ALA A 7 8.51 10.83 -0.01
C ALA A 7 8.70 10.61 -1.52
N TYR A 8 7.65 10.20 -2.24
CA TYR A 8 7.66 10.03 -3.69
C TYR A 8 7.96 11.36 -4.40
N ARG A 9 7.23 12.43 -4.07
CA ARG A 9 7.48 13.77 -4.66
C ARG A 9 8.81 14.37 -4.26
N ARG A 10 9.29 14.11 -3.03
CA ARG A 10 10.64 14.51 -2.61
C ARG A 10 11.69 13.86 -3.51
N LYS A 11 11.58 12.55 -3.76
CA LYS A 11 12.51 11.82 -4.64
C LYS A 11 12.44 12.32 -6.09
N GLU A 12 11.24 12.58 -6.62
CA GLU A 12 11.09 13.13 -7.98
C GLU A 12 11.64 14.55 -8.12
N ARG A 13 11.40 15.42 -7.13
CA ARG A 13 11.90 16.80 -7.14
C ARG A 13 13.41 16.86 -6.96
N GLY A 14 13.98 15.90 -6.23
CA GLY A 14 15.36 15.91 -5.76
C GLY A 14 15.44 16.24 -4.28
N GLU A 15 16.50 15.74 -3.64
CA GLU A 15 16.71 15.92 -2.21
C GLU A 15 17.17 17.36 -1.91
N ASN A 16 16.54 18.02 -0.94
CA ASN A 16 16.81 19.42 -0.52
C ASN A 16 16.45 20.51 -1.57
N VAL A 17 15.44 20.26 -2.40
CA VAL A 17 14.88 21.26 -3.31
C VAL A 17 13.68 21.94 -2.65
N GLU A 18 13.68 23.28 -2.60
CA GLU A 18 12.57 24.08 -2.09
C GLU A 18 11.31 23.94 -2.95
N PHE A 19 10.14 24.23 -2.35
CA PHE A 19 8.88 24.27 -3.09
C PHE A 19 8.83 25.49 -4.00
N THR A 20 8.28 25.33 -5.20
CA THR A 20 8.12 26.45 -6.13
C THR A 20 6.85 27.25 -5.79
N PRO A 21 6.80 28.57 -6.10
CA PRO A 21 5.58 29.36 -5.91
C PRO A 21 4.35 28.77 -6.60
N ALA A 22 4.53 28.17 -7.79
CA ALA A 22 3.45 27.49 -8.50
C ALA A 22 2.91 26.26 -7.75
N GLU A 23 3.77 25.48 -7.07
CA GLU A 23 3.33 24.38 -6.22
C GLU A 23 2.58 24.90 -4.98
N GLU A 24 3.08 25.94 -4.34
CA GLU A 24 2.46 26.53 -3.15
C GLU A 24 1.08 27.12 -3.46
N GLU A 25 0.96 27.91 -4.53
CA GLU A 25 -0.29 28.55 -4.92
C GLU A 25 -1.34 27.53 -5.39
N SER A 26 -0.94 26.56 -6.22
CA SER A 26 -1.88 25.57 -6.78
C SER A 26 -2.38 24.56 -5.74
N CYS A 27 -1.57 24.18 -4.74
CA CYS A 27 -2.00 23.22 -3.71
C CYS A 27 -3.16 23.76 -2.85
N MET A 28 -3.19 25.08 -2.61
CA MET A 28 -4.22 25.74 -1.79
C MET A 28 -5.61 25.73 -2.44
N ILE A 29 -5.69 25.44 -3.74
CA ILE A 29 -6.93 25.31 -4.52
C ILE A 29 -7.09 23.91 -5.13
N ASN A 30 -6.37 22.91 -4.60
CA ASN A 30 -6.43 21.51 -5.01
C ASN A 30 -6.01 21.24 -6.47
N GLN A 31 -5.10 22.04 -7.03
CA GLN A 31 -4.62 21.90 -8.41
C GLN A 31 -3.15 21.46 -8.46
N SER A 32 -2.76 20.89 -9.60
CA SER A 32 -1.36 20.62 -9.92
C SER A 32 -0.59 21.91 -10.26
N PRO A 33 0.72 21.98 -10.04
CA PRO A 33 1.60 20.90 -9.57
C PRO A 33 1.61 20.65 -8.05
N GLY A 34 1.01 21.53 -7.24
CA GLY A 34 1.03 21.48 -5.78
C GLY A 34 0.27 20.31 -5.17
N SER A 35 -0.87 19.96 -5.76
CA SER A 35 -1.64 18.74 -5.50
C SER A 35 -1.45 17.78 -6.67
N PRO A 36 -0.46 16.88 -6.60
CA PRO A 36 -0.09 16.01 -7.71
C PRO A 36 -1.11 14.89 -7.91
N ASN A 37 -1.27 14.45 -9.15
CA ASN A 37 -2.05 13.26 -9.49
C ASN A 37 -1.19 12.00 -9.24
N LEU A 38 -1.29 11.43 -8.04
CA LEU A 38 -0.60 10.22 -7.62
C LEU A 38 -1.60 9.16 -7.16
N SER A 39 -1.16 7.90 -7.17
CA SER A 39 -1.98 6.77 -6.76
C SER A 39 -1.34 5.89 -5.69
N ILE A 40 -2.19 5.18 -4.95
CA ILE A 40 -1.82 4.06 -4.08
C ILE A 40 -2.38 2.79 -4.69
N LEU A 41 -1.53 1.82 -4.98
CA LEU A 41 -1.95 0.49 -5.40
C LEU A 41 -2.49 -0.29 -4.21
N SER A 42 -3.62 -0.96 -4.39
CA SER A 42 -4.29 -1.79 -3.39
C SER A 42 -4.75 -3.11 -4.01
N PHE A 43 -5.39 -3.98 -3.23
CA PHE A 43 -5.76 -5.32 -3.66
C PHE A 43 -7.26 -5.58 -3.58
N HIS A 44 -7.83 -6.33 -4.52
CA HIS A 44 -9.17 -6.88 -4.39
C HIS A 44 -9.30 -7.67 -3.08
N GLY A 45 -10.45 -7.55 -2.39
CA GLY A 45 -10.67 -8.12 -1.06
C GLY A 45 -10.19 -7.25 0.11
N ALA A 46 -9.33 -6.26 -0.11
CA ALA A 46 -8.70 -5.51 0.99
C ALA A 46 -9.69 -4.68 1.83
N PHE A 47 -9.32 -4.38 3.08
CA PHE A 47 -10.01 -3.42 3.94
C PHE A 47 -9.04 -2.57 4.76
N HIS A 48 -8.93 -1.30 4.40
CA HIS A 48 -8.04 -0.32 5.05
C HIS A 48 -8.80 0.79 5.79
N GLY A 49 -10.14 0.74 5.80
CA GLY A 49 -11.01 1.68 6.50
C GLY A 49 -12.07 2.30 5.59
N ARG A 50 -12.75 3.35 6.08
CA ARG A 50 -13.94 3.91 5.41
C ARG A 50 -13.93 5.43 5.20
N THR A 51 -12.89 6.14 5.64
CA THR A 51 -12.74 7.56 5.26
C THR A 51 -12.32 7.64 3.78
N LEU A 52 -12.65 8.74 3.09
CA LEU A 52 -12.55 8.84 1.61
C LEU A 52 -11.23 8.31 1.02
N GLY A 53 -10.09 8.64 1.63
CA GLY A 53 -8.77 8.19 1.16
C GLY A 53 -8.54 6.69 1.29
N VAL A 54 -8.86 6.08 2.44
CA VAL A 54 -8.68 4.63 2.67
C VAL A 54 -9.83 3.79 2.11
N LEU A 55 -10.97 4.42 1.82
CA LEU A 55 -12.08 3.75 1.15
C LEU A 55 -11.73 3.45 -0.32
N ALA A 56 -10.91 4.30 -0.95
CA ALA A 56 -10.42 4.06 -2.30
C ALA A 56 -9.57 2.79 -2.41
N THR A 57 -8.86 2.44 -1.34
CA THR A 57 -8.03 1.22 -1.25
C THR A 57 -8.74 0.04 -0.58
N THR A 58 -9.98 0.21 -0.12
CA THR A 58 -10.82 -0.87 0.43
C THR A 58 -11.68 -1.47 -0.66
N HIS A 59 -11.69 -2.80 -0.80
CA HIS A 59 -12.40 -3.55 -1.85
C HIS A 59 -13.10 -4.81 -1.32
N SER A 60 -13.60 -4.75 -0.07
CA SER A 60 -14.17 -5.92 0.60
C SER A 60 -15.63 -6.22 0.28
N LYS A 61 -16.54 -5.22 0.32
CA LYS A 61 -17.99 -5.40 0.05
C LYS A 61 -18.58 -4.18 -0.64
N ALA A 62 -19.54 -4.40 -1.55
CA ALA A 62 -20.20 -3.33 -2.30
C ALA A 62 -20.86 -2.27 -1.38
N ILE A 63 -21.53 -2.72 -0.31
CA ILE A 63 -22.20 -1.83 0.65
C ILE A 63 -21.23 -0.91 1.41
N HIS A 64 -19.93 -1.23 1.42
CA HIS A 64 -18.93 -0.34 2.01
C HIS A 64 -18.59 0.84 1.09
N LYS A 65 -18.83 0.73 -0.23
CA LYS A 65 -18.33 1.69 -1.24
C LYS A 65 -19.41 2.41 -2.04
N ILE A 66 -20.60 1.82 -2.22
CA ILE A 66 -21.66 2.39 -3.05
C ILE A 66 -22.02 3.82 -2.57
N ASP A 67 -22.32 4.72 -3.52
CA ASP A 67 -22.67 6.13 -3.30
C ASP A 67 -21.54 7.05 -2.78
N ILE A 68 -20.30 6.56 -2.64
CA ILE A 68 -19.16 7.36 -2.17
C ILE A 68 -18.18 7.69 -3.33
N PRO A 69 -17.85 8.96 -3.58
CA PRO A 69 -16.81 9.33 -4.54
C PRO A 69 -15.45 8.71 -4.19
N THR A 70 -14.68 8.34 -5.21
CA THR A 70 -13.40 7.66 -5.02
C THR A 70 -12.37 8.10 -6.05
N PHE A 71 -11.14 7.61 -5.88
CA PHE A 71 -10.02 7.88 -6.77
C PHE A 71 -9.84 6.75 -7.78
N ASP A 72 -9.44 7.11 -9.00
CA ASP A 72 -9.00 6.16 -10.01
C ASP A 72 -7.57 5.72 -9.68
N TRP A 73 -7.44 4.76 -8.76
CA TRP A 73 -6.18 4.16 -8.30
C TRP A 73 -6.12 2.66 -8.68
N PRO A 74 -4.92 2.08 -8.90
CA PRO A 74 -4.80 0.70 -9.33
C PRO A 74 -5.23 -0.29 -8.24
N ILE A 75 -5.86 -1.37 -8.69
CA ILE A 75 -6.33 -2.47 -7.85
C ILE A 75 -5.82 -3.76 -8.49
N ALA A 76 -4.93 -4.47 -7.80
CA ALA A 76 -4.41 -5.77 -8.22
C ALA A 76 -5.20 -6.92 -7.57
N HIS A 77 -5.06 -8.14 -8.06
CA HIS A 77 -5.59 -9.31 -7.37
C HIS A 77 -4.65 -9.74 -6.24
N PHE A 78 -5.21 -10.02 -5.07
CA PHE A 78 -4.53 -10.76 -4.01
C PHE A 78 -4.52 -12.26 -4.36
N PRO A 79 -3.48 -13.04 -4.03
CA PRO A 79 -3.44 -14.46 -4.34
C PRO A 79 -4.66 -15.23 -3.79
N SER A 80 -5.22 -16.12 -4.61
CA SER A 80 -6.31 -17.01 -4.20
C SER A 80 -5.81 -18.45 -4.18
N TYR A 81 -5.42 -18.91 -2.99
CA TYR A 81 -4.83 -20.24 -2.82
C TYR A 81 -5.86 -21.36 -2.85
N LYS A 82 -5.41 -22.50 -3.40
CA LYS A 82 -6.11 -23.77 -3.32
C LYS A 82 -5.63 -24.56 -2.12
N TYR A 83 -6.56 -25.28 -1.50
CA TYR A 83 -6.34 -26.09 -0.31
C TYR A 83 -6.73 -27.56 -0.57
N PRO A 84 -6.08 -28.54 0.09
CA PRO A 84 -4.96 -28.40 1.03
C PRO A 84 -3.69 -27.83 0.38
N LEU A 85 -2.86 -27.09 1.14
CA LEU A 85 -1.72 -26.34 0.57
C LEU A 85 -0.65 -27.27 0.00
N GLU A 86 -0.40 -28.37 0.70
CA GLU A 86 0.57 -29.41 0.37
C GLU A 86 0.29 -30.08 -0.99
N ASP A 87 -0.98 -30.15 -1.38
CA ASP A 87 -1.42 -30.76 -2.63
C ASP A 87 -1.42 -29.77 -3.81
N ASN A 88 -1.30 -28.47 -3.53
CA ASN A 88 -1.49 -27.39 -4.51
C ASN A 88 -0.29 -26.42 -4.59
N VAL A 89 0.90 -26.85 -4.17
CA VAL A 89 2.11 -26.00 -4.11
C VAL A 89 2.38 -25.33 -5.46
N ARG A 90 2.34 -26.08 -6.56
CA ARG A 90 2.61 -25.57 -7.91
C ARG A 90 1.58 -24.53 -8.33
N GLU A 91 0.30 -24.79 -8.09
CA GLU A 91 -0.81 -23.90 -8.43
C GLU A 91 -0.71 -22.59 -7.66
N ASN A 92 -0.40 -22.65 -6.36
CA ASN A 92 -0.30 -21.48 -5.50
C ASN A 92 0.95 -20.63 -5.84
N GLU A 93 2.09 -21.25 -6.17
CA GLU A 93 3.26 -20.54 -6.71
C GLU A 93 2.96 -19.83 -8.05
N ALA A 94 2.15 -20.45 -8.90
CA ALA A 94 1.74 -19.86 -10.17
C ALA A 94 0.78 -18.69 -9.96
N GLU A 95 -0.11 -18.79 -8.98
CA GLU A 95 -1.02 -17.69 -8.60
C GLU A 95 -0.24 -16.49 -8.03
N ASP A 96 0.75 -16.73 -7.17
CA ASP A 96 1.66 -15.67 -6.69
C ASP A 96 2.33 -14.94 -7.85
N LYS A 97 2.94 -15.67 -8.78
CA LYS A 97 3.61 -15.10 -9.96
C LYS A 97 2.66 -14.27 -10.81
N LYS A 98 1.43 -14.76 -11.00
CA LYS A 98 0.39 -14.07 -11.77
C LYS A 98 -0.02 -12.76 -11.10
N CYS A 99 -0.32 -12.77 -9.79
CA CYS A 99 -0.67 -11.57 -9.04
C CYS A 99 0.48 -10.54 -9.03
N LEU A 100 1.72 -10.99 -8.84
CA LEU A 100 2.90 -10.11 -8.85
C LEU A 100 3.15 -9.48 -10.23
N ALA A 101 2.96 -10.23 -11.32
CA ALA A 101 3.05 -9.70 -12.67
C ALA A 101 1.98 -8.62 -12.93
N GLU A 102 0.75 -8.84 -12.47
CA GLU A 102 -0.32 -7.84 -12.56
C GLU A 102 0.04 -6.55 -11.79
N VAL A 103 0.68 -6.66 -10.62
CA VAL A 103 1.16 -5.49 -9.86
C VAL A 103 2.17 -4.68 -10.70
N GLU A 104 3.15 -5.32 -11.33
CA GLU A 104 4.10 -4.62 -12.21
C GLU A 104 3.41 -3.96 -13.40
N ASP A 105 2.48 -4.66 -14.06
CA ASP A 105 1.71 -4.14 -15.20
C ASP A 105 0.87 -2.92 -14.81
N LEU A 106 0.22 -2.96 -13.63
CA LEU A 106 -0.57 -1.84 -13.12
C LEU A 106 0.29 -0.62 -12.79
N ILE A 107 1.46 -0.82 -12.18
CA ILE A 107 2.39 0.29 -11.90
C ILE A 107 2.79 0.99 -13.21
N GLU A 108 3.18 0.24 -14.24
CA GLU A 108 3.58 0.79 -15.53
C GLU A 108 2.41 1.45 -16.27
N LYS A 109 1.22 0.83 -16.24
CA LYS A 109 0.00 1.38 -16.84
C LYS A 109 -0.39 2.73 -16.22
N TYR A 110 -0.35 2.83 -14.89
CA TYR A 110 -0.72 4.05 -14.18
C TYR A 110 0.33 5.16 -14.33
N LYS A 111 1.61 4.80 -14.43
CA LYS A 111 2.68 5.73 -14.82
C LYS A 111 2.43 6.33 -16.20
N LYS A 112 2.13 5.51 -17.21
CA LYS A 112 1.79 5.98 -18.58
C LYS A 112 0.54 6.86 -18.63
N LYS A 113 -0.40 6.66 -17.70
CA LYS A 113 -1.62 7.47 -17.56
C LYS A 113 -1.38 8.84 -16.90
N GLY A 114 -0.16 9.13 -16.43
CA GLY A 114 0.12 10.34 -15.66
C GLY A 114 -0.47 10.32 -14.26
N ASN A 115 -0.63 9.12 -13.67
CA ASN A 115 -1.09 8.91 -12.30
C ASN A 115 -0.19 7.87 -11.58
N PRO A 116 1.13 8.11 -11.48
CA PRO A 116 2.08 7.10 -11.04
C PRO A 116 1.80 6.60 -9.62
N VAL A 117 2.17 5.34 -9.37
CA VAL A 117 1.98 4.67 -8.08
C VAL A 117 3.07 5.11 -7.11
N ALA A 118 2.69 5.91 -6.11
CA ALA A 118 3.60 6.38 -5.07
C ALA A 118 3.81 5.36 -3.94
N GLY A 119 2.88 4.41 -3.80
CA GLY A 119 2.96 3.37 -2.78
C GLY A 119 1.99 2.23 -3.01
N ILE A 120 2.25 1.12 -2.33
CA ILE A 120 1.44 -0.08 -2.30
C ILE A 120 0.95 -0.25 -0.86
N VAL A 121 -0.34 -0.56 -0.68
CA VAL A 121 -0.91 -0.92 0.63
C VAL A 121 -1.43 -2.35 0.59
N ILE A 122 -1.11 -3.13 1.63
CA ILE A 122 -1.51 -4.54 1.73
C ILE A 122 -1.65 -4.98 3.19
N GLU A 123 -2.63 -5.82 3.49
CA GLU A 123 -2.75 -6.54 4.76
C GLU A 123 -1.87 -7.81 4.73
N PRO A 124 -1.17 -8.19 5.82
CA PRO A 124 -0.46 -9.48 5.88
C PRO A 124 -1.39 -10.70 5.66
N ILE A 125 -2.62 -10.60 6.16
CA ILE A 125 -3.72 -11.53 5.93
C ILE A 125 -4.96 -10.67 5.75
N GLN A 126 -5.61 -10.74 4.59
CA GLN A 126 -6.82 -9.94 4.34
C GLN A 126 -7.94 -10.42 5.23
N SER A 127 -8.43 -9.59 6.15
CA SER A 127 -9.41 -10.08 7.13
C SER A 127 -10.85 -9.92 6.63
N GLU A 128 -11.34 -8.68 6.52
CA GLU A 128 -12.75 -8.43 6.10
C GLU A 128 -13.07 -8.95 4.69
N GLY A 129 -12.03 -9.16 3.88
CA GLY A 129 -12.10 -9.76 2.54
C GLY A 129 -12.30 -11.27 2.52
N GLY A 130 -12.17 -11.96 3.66
CA GLY A 130 -12.40 -13.39 3.78
C GLY A 130 -11.21 -14.22 4.26
N ASP A 131 -10.38 -13.69 5.16
CA ASP A 131 -9.20 -14.37 5.72
C ASP A 131 -8.26 -14.95 4.63
N ASN A 132 -7.94 -14.14 3.62
CA ASN A 132 -7.08 -14.55 2.52
C ASN A 132 -5.60 -14.43 2.91
N GLU A 133 -4.85 -15.52 2.74
CA GLU A 133 -3.42 -15.62 3.04
C GLU A 133 -2.56 -15.62 1.78
N ALA A 134 -1.31 -15.17 1.90
CA ALA A 134 -0.29 -15.29 0.87
C ALA A 134 1.05 -15.71 1.49
N SER A 135 1.91 -16.32 0.68
CA SER A 135 3.20 -16.86 1.08
C SER A 135 4.17 -15.75 1.51
N PRO A 136 5.13 -16.04 2.42
CA PRO A 136 6.28 -15.16 2.67
C PRO A 136 6.96 -14.69 1.39
N GLU A 137 7.13 -15.59 0.42
CA GLU A 137 7.76 -15.35 -0.87
C GLU A 137 7.01 -14.30 -1.69
N PHE A 138 5.67 -14.33 -1.68
CA PHE A 138 4.84 -13.30 -2.32
C PHE A 138 5.14 -11.90 -1.74
N PHE A 139 5.17 -11.77 -0.41
CA PHE A 139 5.44 -10.48 0.25
C PHE A 139 6.88 -9.99 0.00
N GLN A 140 7.87 -10.89 -0.01
CA GLN A 140 9.26 -10.55 -0.36
C GLN A 140 9.36 -10.02 -1.80
N GLN A 141 8.72 -10.69 -2.76
CA GLN A 141 8.71 -10.27 -4.15
C GLN A 141 7.94 -8.95 -4.34
N LEU A 142 6.83 -8.77 -3.65
CA LEU A 142 6.08 -7.52 -3.66
C LEU A 142 6.93 -6.35 -3.14
N GLN A 143 7.71 -6.57 -2.08
CA GLN A 143 8.65 -5.56 -1.57
C GLN A 143 9.71 -5.19 -2.63
N ARG A 144 10.29 -6.17 -3.30
CA ARG A 144 11.26 -5.94 -4.38
C ARG A 144 10.64 -5.16 -5.53
N ILE A 145 9.40 -5.47 -5.92
CA ILE A 145 8.64 -4.73 -6.94
C ILE A 145 8.42 -3.27 -6.51
N ALA A 146 7.96 -3.04 -5.28
CA ALA A 146 7.76 -1.70 -4.75
C ALA A 146 9.07 -0.89 -4.80
N LYS A 147 10.17 -1.47 -4.30
CA LYS A 147 11.49 -0.83 -4.25
C LYS A 147 12.03 -0.51 -5.65
N LYS A 148 11.94 -1.46 -6.59
CA LYS A 148 12.36 -1.31 -8.00
C LYS A 148 11.66 -0.13 -8.68
N ASN A 149 10.39 0.11 -8.34
CA ASN A 149 9.57 1.17 -8.93
C ASN A 149 9.56 2.48 -8.12
N GLY A 150 10.35 2.57 -7.04
CA GLY A 150 10.38 3.76 -6.18
C GLY A 150 9.11 3.99 -5.36
N ALA A 151 8.19 3.02 -5.32
CA ALA A 151 6.97 3.05 -4.53
C ALA A 151 7.26 2.61 -3.09
N GLY A 152 6.59 3.23 -2.12
CA GLY A 152 6.65 2.78 -0.73
C GLY A 152 5.80 1.52 -0.48
N LEU A 153 6.24 0.63 0.40
CA LEU A 153 5.43 -0.51 0.87
C LEU A 153 4.81 -0.21 2.24
N LEU A 154 3.48 -0.12 2.30
CA LEU A 154 2.71 -0.03 3.54
C LEU A 154 2.11 -1.39 3.86
N ILE A 155 2.46 -1.94 5.02
CA ILE A 155 1.83 -3.13 5.59
C ILE A 155 0.77 -2.70 6.61
N ASP A 156 -0.49 -3.04 6.36
CA ASP A 156 -1.59 -2.71 7.25
C ASP A 156 -1.81 -3.79 8.31
N GLU A 157 -1.27 -3.55 9.50
CA GLU A 157 -1.35 -4.44 10.65
C GLU A 157 -2.41 -4.00 11.67
N VAL A 158 -3.40 -3.21 11.24
CA VAL A 158 -4.53 -2.82 12.10
C VAL A 158 -5.23 -4.04 12.68
N GLN A 159 -5.35 -5.14 11.95
CA GLN A 159 -6.03 -6.36 12.41
C GLN A 159 -5.08 -7.49 12.83
N THR A 160 -4.01 -7.71 12.05
CA THR A 160 -3.04 -8.79 12.27
C THR A 160 -2.02 -8.48 13.37
N GLY A 161 -1.75 -7.19 13.63
CA GLY A 161 -0.81 -6.75 14.65
C GLY A 161 -1.32 -6.97 16.08
N GLY A 162 -0.39 -7.05 17.03
CA GLY A 162 -0.65 -7.22 18.45
C GLY A 162 -0.70 -8.68 18.93
N GLY A 163 0.05 -9.59 18.29
CA GLY A 163 0.26 -10.95 18.80
C GLY A 163 -0.56 -12.13 18.26
N PRO A 164 -1.72 -12.00 17.57
CA PRO A 164 -2.61 -13.13 17.32
C PRO A 164 -2.02 -14.20 16.39
N THR A 165 -1.04 -13.85 15.56
CA THR A 165 -0.34 -14.77 14.64
C THR A 165 0.89 -15.43 15.28
N GLY A 166 1.10 -15.26 16.58
CA GLY A 166 2.25 -15.79 17.33
C GLY A 166 3.49 -14.88 17.33
N LYS A 167 3.45 -13.75 16.64
CA LYS A 167 4.47 -12.67 16.67
C LYS A 167 3.79 -11.32 16.93
N MET A 168 4.56 -10.33 17.38
CA MET A 168 4.01 -9.00 17.67
C MET A 168 3.38 -8.40 16.40
N TRP A 169 4.09 -8.51 15.28
CA TRP A 169 3.62 -8.12 13.95
C TRP A 169 3.64 -9.32 13.01
N CYS A 170 2.61 -9.49 12.19
CA CYS A 170 2.48 -10.62 11.29
C CYS A 170 3.55 -10.60 10.18
N HIS A 171 3.98 -9.42 9.72
CA HIS A 171 5.00 -9.33 8.67
C HIS A 171 6.37 -9.88 9.10
N GLU A 172 6.61 -10.08 10.41
CA GLU A 172 7.81 -10.73 10.92
C GLU A 172 7.91 -12.20 10.46
N HIS A 173 6.82 -12.83 10.04
CA HIS A 173 6.85 -14.17 9.43
C HIS A 173 7.39 -14.17 8.00
N PHE A 174 7.40 -13.01 7.33
CA PHE A 174 7.71 -12.93 5.91
C PHE A 174 9.21 -12.85 5.61
N ASN A 175 10.06 -12.60 6.61
CA ASN A 175 11.51 -12.45 6.45
C ASN A 175 11.89 -11.53 5.26
N LEU A 176 11.25 -10.35 5.21
CA LEU A 176 11.48 -9.37 4.15
C LEU A 176 12.96 -8.95 4.08
N ASP A 177 13.46 -8.66 2.87
CA ASP A 177 14.84 -8.22 2.67
C ASP A 177 15.15 -6.90 3.41
N PHE A 178 14.14 -6.05 3.54
CA PHE A 178 14.18 -4.77 4.22
C PHE A 178 12.99 -4.64 5.17
N PRO A 179 13.03 -3.77 6.19
CA PRO A 179 11.81 -3.43 6.94
C PRO A 179 10.76 -2.81 5.99
N PRO A 180 9.45 -3.03 6.23
CA PRO A 180 8.40 -2.28 5.53
C PRO A 180 8.62 -0.77 5.66
N ASP A 181 8.27 -0.01 4.63
CA ASP A 181 8.45 1.44 4.66
C ASP A 181 7.52 2.11 5.67
N ILE A 182 6.30 1.60 5.80
CA ILE A 182 5.29 2.04 6.77
C ILE A 182 4.53 0.82 7.29
N VAL A 183 4.21 0.82 8.57
CA VAL A 183 3.27 -0.14 9.16
C VAL A 183 2.21 0.62 9.96
N THR A 184 0.93 0.36 9.66
CA THR A 184 -0.21 0.92 10.42
C THR A 184 -0.70 -0.07 11.47
N PHE A 185 -1.16 0.44 12.61
CA PHE A 185 -1.70 -0.37 13.70
C PHE A 185 -2.85 0.35 14.43
N SER A 186 -3.74 -0.41 15.05
CA SER A 186 -4.85 0.08 15.88
C SER A 186 -5.43 -1.12 16.65
N LYS A 187 -6.76 -1.17 16.85
CA LYS A 187 -7.52 -2.28 17.45
C LYS A 187 -6.85 -2.82 18.73
N LYS A 188 -6.14 -3.95 18.64
CA LYS A 188 -5.48 -4.62 19.78
C LYS A 188 -4.45 -3.72 20.48
N MET A 189 -3.89 -2.75 19.76
CA MET A 189 -2.92 -1.79 20.27
C MET A 189 -3.53 -0.67 21.12
N GLN A 190 -4.85 -0.64 21.30
CA GLN A 190 -5.65 0.38 22.02
C GLN A 190 -5.64 1.78 21.39
N LEU A 191 -4.49 2.22 20.88
CA LEU A 191 -4.32 3.45 20.12
C LEU A 191 -4.01 3.13 18.67
N GLY A 192 -4.50 3.99 17.78
CA GLY A 192 -4.13 3.98 16.37
C GLY A 192 -2.82 4.72 16.13
N GLY A 193 -2.02 4.24 15.21
CA GLY A 193 -0.78 4.88 14.82
C GLY A 193 -0.12 4.20 13.62
N TYR A 194 1.05 4.70 13.27
CA TYR A 194 1.91 4.07 12.28
C TYR A 194 3.37 4.35 12.63
N TYR A 195 4.25 3.40 12.33
CA TYR A 195 5.68 3.64 12.29
C TYR A 195 6.18 3.57 10.86
N HIS A 196 7.32 4.19 10.59
CA HIS A 196 7.85 4.30 9.24
C HIS A 196 9.37 4.39 9.23
N THR A 197 9.98 4.07 8.09
CA THR A 197 11.42 4.23 7.88
C THR A 197 11.82 5.71 7.81
N LEU A 198 13.11 6.00 7.96
CA LEU A 198 13.62 7.37 7.82
C LEU A 198 13.36 7.96 6.42
N ASP A 199 13.36 7.11 5.38
CA ASP A 199 13.07 7.51 4.01
C ASP A 199 11.65 8.10 3.89
N MET A 200 10.70 7.61 4.68
CA MET A 200 9.31 8.06 4.69
C MET A 200 9.05 9.27 5.60
N LYS A 201 10.07 9.76 6.32
CA LYS A 201 9.94 10.94 7.19
C LYS A 201 9.86 12.23 6.36
N PRO A 202 8.81 13.06 6.51
CA PRO A 202 8.81 14.42 5.96
C PRO A 202 9.96 15.24 6.56
N ARG A 203 10.59 16.10 5.76
CA ARG A 203 11.70 16.94 6.25
C ARG A 203 11.21 18.26 6.84
N GLU A 204 10.12 18.78 6.31
CA GLU A 204 9.51 20.04 6.71
C GLU A 204 8.53 19.80 7.88
N ALA A 205 8.48 20.76 8.80
CA ALA A 205 7.53 20.74 9.91
C ALA A 205 6.07 20.88 9.41
N PHE A 206 5.11 20.51 10.25
CA PHE A 206 3.65 20.64 9.99
C PHE A 206 3.13 19.85 8.77
N ARG A 207 3.88 18.84 8.33
CA ARG A 207 3.51 18.03 7.16
C ARG A 207 2.62 16.84 7.47
N VAL A 208 2.47 16.38 8.71
CA VAL A 208 1.63 15.22 9.08
C VAL A 208 0.91 15.46 10.40
#